data_AF-A0A538H881-F1
#
_entry.id   AF-A0A538H881-F1
#
_cell.length_a   1.000
_cell.length_b   1.000
_cell.length_c   1.000
_cell.angle_alpha   90.00
_cell.angle_beta   90.00
_cell.angle_gamma   90.00
#
_symmetry.space_group_name_H-M   'P 1'
#
loop_
_entity.id
_entity.type
_entity.pdbx_description
1 polymer ?
#
loop_
_entity_poly.entity_id
_entity_poly.type
_entity_poly.pdbx_seq_one_letter_code
_entity_poly.pdbx_strand_id
1 'polypeptide(L)'
;MHSADGGLTWDANLVADTGPNTNTDEIFATLAVDDSGTSTAAGNVYSVFADNINGPSAFDIWFSHSSDRSMTWSAPVKVNSDKGTHYFPWIAAGSTGRVDFIWLDSPDYTPSDAEQSPWYTTFAQTTNGTAAMPKFNQTSASSSVMHVGGICTNGIFCSINNGNRDLADSISIAIDRGGSAALAWTDQGRVLHGPTHITYGCNTSQQSAYAAANAGSSCKGPAQK
;
A
#
# COMPACT_ATOMS: atom_id res chain seq x y z
N MET A 1 15.98 -5.66 1.04
CA MET A 1 17.35 -5.87 1.57
C MET A 1 17.38 -5.35 3.00
N HIS A 2 18.19 -5.97 3.87
CA HIS A 2 18.37 -5.61 5.27
C HIS A 2 19.83 -5.24 5.55
N SER A 3 20.08 -4.28 6.44
CA SER A 3 21.42 -3.91 6.90
C SER A 3 21.45 -3.83 8.42
N ALA A 4 22.50 -4.40 9.03
CA ALA A 4 22.72 -4.38 10.47
C ALA A 4 23.83 -3.39 10.91
N ASP A 5 24.45 -2.69 9.96
CA ASP A 5 25.66 -1.89 10.18
C ASP A 5 25.51 -0.44 9.68
N GLY A 6 24.28 0.07 9.65
CA GLY A 6 24.01 1.45 9.24
C GLY A 6 24.06 1.65 7.72
N GLY A 7 23.81 0.59 6.94
CA GLY A 7 23.74 0.64 5.49
C GLY A 7 25.08 0.40 4.77
N LEU A 8 26.11 -0.06 5.49
CA LEU A 8 27.42 -0.35 4.89
C LEU A 8 27.40 -1.69 4.15
N THR A 9 26.72 -2.69 4.69
CA THR A 9 26.48 -3.99 4.03
C THR A 9 25.00 -4.34 4.03
N TRP A 10 24.62 -5.16 3.05
CA TRP A 10 23.23 -5.50 2.77
C TRP A 10 23.07 -6.99 2.50
N ASP A 11 22.15 -7.60 3.24
CA ASP A 11 21.66 -8.96 3.00
C ASP A 11 20.35 -8.91 2.20
N ALA A 12 20.24 -9.77 1.20
CA ALA A 12 19.03 -9.93 0.41
C ALA A 12 18.32 -11.22 0.83
N ASN A 13 17.06 -11.09 1.26
CA ASN A 13 16.18 -12.20 1.60
C ASN A 13 14.93 -12.10 0.75
N LEU A 14 14.48 -13.24 0.22
CA LEU A 14 13.30 -13.33 -0.64
C LEU A 14 12.02 -13.23 0.21
N VAL A 15 11.13 -12.31 -0.16
CA VAL A 15 9.83 -12.13 0.51
C VAL A 15 8.85 -13.23 0.11
N ALA A 16 8.74 -13.50 -1.19
CA ALA A 16 7.86 -14.51 -1.74
C ALA A 16 8.39 -15.02 -3.09
N ASP A 17 8.22 -16.33 -3.32
CA ASP A 17 8.25 -16.93 -4.66
C ASP A 17 6.82 -17.31 -5.00
N THR A 18 6.19 -16.55 -5.89
CA THR A 18 4.79 -16.71 -6.30
C THR A 18 4.63 -17.68 -7.49
N GLY A 19 5.74 -18.22 -7.99
CA GLY A 19 5.77 -19.26 -9.02
C GLY A 19 5.69 -18.73 -10.45
N PRO A 20 5.90 -19.61 -11.45
CA PRO A 20 5.89 -19.21 -12.84
C PRO A 20 4.49 -18.74 -13.27
N ASN A 21 4.42 -17.69 -14.08
CA ASN A 21 3.20 -17.02 -14.57
C ASN A 21 2.53 -16.05 -13.59
N THR A 22 3.18 -15.74 -12.47
CA THR A 22 2.80 -14.61 -11.61
C THR A 22 3.63 -13.37 -11.98
N ASN A 23 3.19 -12.20 -11.55
CA ASN A 23 3.79 -10.93 -11.94
C ASN A 23 3.72 -9.94 -10.77
N THR A 24 4.87 -9.70 -10.14
CA THR A 24 5.05 -8.70 -9.08
C THR A 24 5.63 -7.37 -9.62
N ASP A 25 5.76 -7.22 -10.94
CA ASP A 25 6.32 -6.03 -11.60
C ASP A 25 5.30 -4.89 -11.75
N GLU A 26 4.04 -5.13 -11.35
CA GLU A 26 3.03 -4.07 -11.20
C GLU A 26 3.32 -3.28 -9.93
N ILE A 27 4.38 -2.46 -10.00
CA ILE A 27 4.91 -1.62 -8.95
C ILE A 27 3.81 -1.05 -8.01
N PHE A 28 4.04 -0.87 -6.72
CA PHE A 28 5.29 -1.07 -5.98
C PHE A 28 5.18 -2.25 -5.00
N ALA A 29 6.34 -2.79 -4.62
CA ALA A 29 6.49 -3.51 -3.36
C ALA A 29 7.01 -2.53 -2.30
N THR A 30 6.32 -2.40 -1.16
CA THR A 30 6.70 -1.47 -0.09
C THR A 30 6.80 -2.18 1.26
N LEU A 31 7.63 -1.63 2.16
CA LEU A 31 7.94 -2.20 3.46
C LEU A 31 7.60 -1.23 4.59
N ALA A 32 7.19 -1.77 5.73
CA ALA A 32 7.07 -1.02 6.99
C ALA A 32 7.57 -1.86 8.17
N VAL A 33 7.94 -1.19 9.26
CA VAL A 33 8.48 -1.83 10.47
C VAL A 33 7.67 -1.35 11.67
N ASP A 34 7.18 -2.27 12.51
CA ASP A 34 6.49 -1.89 13.76
C ASP A 34 7.46 -1.61 14.91
N ASP A 35 6.92 -1.07 16.00
CA ASP A 35 7.69 -0.74 17.21
C ASP A 35 8.10 -1.96 18.06
N SER A 36 7.59 -3.17 17.78
CA SER A 36 7.71 -4.39 18.60
C SER A 36 7.40 -4.23 20.10
N GLY A 37 6.78 -3.12 20.51
CA GLY A 37 6.46 -2.74 21.89
C GLY A 37 7.65 -2.50 22.83
N THR A 38 8.90 -2.68 22.38
CA THR A 38 10.11 -2.47 23.21
C THR A 38 11.24 -1.87 22.39
N SER A 39 12.10 -1.06 23.01
CA SER A 39 13.28 -0.49 22.33
C SER A 39 14.42 -1.50 22.11
N THR A 40 14.32 -2.70 22.70
CA THR A 40 15.36 -3.73 22.66
C THR A 40 15.08 -4.85 21.66
N ALA A 41 13.82 -5.04 21.28
CA ALA A 41 13.45 -5.95 20.21
C ALA A 41 13.59 -5.24 18.86
N ALA A 42 13.93 -6.01 17.82
CA ALA A 42 13.78 -5.51 16.46
C ALA A 42 12.29 -5.53 16.10
N GLY A 43 11.83 -4.49 15.40
CA GLY A 43 10.49 -4.45 14.84
C GLY A 43 10.21 -5.63 13.91
N ASN A 44 8.96 -6.09 13.86
CA ASN A 44 8.53 -6.96 12.78
C ASN A 44 8.53 -6.16 11.48
N VAL A 45 8.91 -6.82 10.38
CA VAL A 45 8.95 -6.21 9.06
C VAL A 45 7.76 -6.74 8.25
N TYR A 46 7.08 -5.83 7.58
CA TYR A 46 5.92 -6.10 6.75
C TYR A 46 6.22 -5.73 5.32
N SER A 47 5.71 -6.50 4.38
CA SER A 47 5.76 -6.21 2.95
C SER A 47 4.37 -6.25 2.37
N VAL A 48 4.08 -5.30 1.50
CA VAL A 48 2.91 -5.31 0.63
C VAL A 48 3.37 -5.23 -0.82
N PHE A 49 2.67 -5.90 -1.73
CA PHE A 49 2.94 -5.88 -3.16
C PHE A 49 1.67 -6.24 -3.94
N ALA A 50 1.59 -5.79 -5.20
CA ALA A 50 0.56 -6.25 -6.13
C ALA A 50 1.06 -7.48 -6.88
N ASP A 51 0.19 -8.47 -7.07
CA ASP A 51 0.53 -9.67 -7.86
C ASP A 51 -0.76 -10.35 -8.37
N ASN A 52 -0.65 -11.04 -9.50
CA ASN A 52 -1.71 -11.76 -10.17
C ASN A 52 -1.76 -13.27 -9.82
N ILE A 53 -1.32 -13.65 -8.61
CA ILE A 53 -1.30 -15.03 -8.08
C ILE A 53 -2.61 -15.80 -8.34
N ASN A 54 -3.76 -15.13 -8.22
CA ASN A 54 -5.08 -15.76 -8.35
C ASN A 54 -5.60 -15.83 -9.80
N GLY A 55 -4.88 -15.26 -10.78
CA GLY A 55 -5.25 -15.31 -12.20
C GLY A 55 -4.63 -14.17 -13.01
N PRO A 56 -4.39 -14.38 -14.32
CA PRO A 56 -3.48 -13.56 -15.13
C PRO A 56 -3.84 -12.07 -15.24
N SER A 57 -5.12 -11.71 -15.06
CA SER A 57 -5.61 -10.32 -15.10
C SER A 57 -6.12 -9.83 -13.74
N ALA A 58 -5.95 -10.61 -12.68
CA ALA A 58 -6.46 -10.32 -11.35
C ALA A 58 -5.32 -9.87 -10.44
N PHE A 59 -4.88 -8.62 -10.60
CA PHE A 59 -3.90 -8.03 -9.70
C PHE A 59 -4.56 -7.73 -8.36
N ASP A 60 -4.13 -8.45 -7.34
CA ASP A 60 -4.56 -8.33 -5.96
C ASP A 60 -3.44 -7.76 -5.09
N ILE A 61 -3.80 -7.20 -3.94
CA ILE A 61 -2.84 -6.71 -2.94
C ILE A 61 -2.49 -7.83 -1.98
N TRP A 62 -1.21 -8.17 -1.91
CA TRP A 62 -0.67 -9.25 -1.09
C TRP A 62 0.19 -8.71 0.04
N PHE A 63 0.10 -9.36 1.19
CA PHE A 63 0.82 -9.01 2.40
C PHE A 63 1.64 -10.20 2.92
N SER A 64 2.87 -9.94 3.34
CA SER A 64 3.73 -10.88 4.04
C SER A 64 4.43 -10.19 5.20
N HIS A 65 4.80 -10.96 6.23
CA HIS A 65 5.51 -10.43 7.40
C HIS A 65 6.70 -11.30 7.77
N SER A 66 7.63 -10.69 8.50
CA SER A 66 8.79 -11.31 9.10
C SER A 66 8.91 -10.85 10.56
N SER A 67 9.09 -11.82 11.45
CA SER A 67 9.34 -11.58 12.88
C SER A 67 10.79 -11.84 13.29
N ASP A 68 11.67 -12.06 12.31
CA ASP A 68 13.07 -12.46 12.51
C ASP A 68 14.04 -11.58 11.70
N ARG A 69 13.76 -10.28 11.61
CA ARG A 69 14.59 -9.27 10.93
C ARG A 69 14.72 -9.51 9.42
N SER A 70 13.60 -9.84 8.79
CA SER A 70 13.53 -10.14 7.35
C SER A 70 14.35 -11.35 6.93
N MET A 71 14.72 -12.25 7.86
CA MET A 71 15.43 -13.49 7.52
C MET A 71 14.48 -14.50 6.87
N THR A 72 13.28 -14.66 7.43
CA THR A 72 12.21 -15.48 6.87
C THR A 72 10.91 -14.70 6.80
N TRP A 73 10.06 -15.08 5.85
CA TRP A 73 8.80 -14.39 5.54
C TRP A 73 7.63 -15.37 5.57
N SER A 74 6.46 -14.90 6.00
CA SER A 74 5.23 -15.67 5.95
C SER A 74 4.79 -15.91 4.51
N ALA A 75 3.97 -16.94 4.29
CA ALA A 75 3.25 -17.07 3.03
C ALA A 75 2.42 -15.80 2.75
N PRO A 76 2.38 -15.29 1.50
CA PRO A 76 1.56 -14.14 1.16
C PRO A 76 0.08 -14.39 1.44
N VAL A 77 -0.60 -13.40 1.99
CA VAL A 77 -2.05 -13.38 2.21
C VAL A 77 -2.69 -12.20 1.48
N LYS A 78 -3.86 -12.43 0.89
CA LYS A 78 -4.60 -11.39 0.16
C LYS A 78 -5.20 -10.38 1.15
N VAL A 79 -5.00 -9.09 0.88
CA VAL A 79 -5.46 -7.95 1.69
C VAL A 79 -6.81 -7.44 1.22
N ASN A 80 -6.95 -7.22 -0.09
CA ASN A 80 -8.17 -6.69 -0.68
C ASN A 80 -9.30 -7.74 -0.70
N SER A 81 -10.55 -7.28 -0.67
CA SER A 81 -11.75 -8.11 -0.61
C SER A 81 -12.63 -7.99 -1.84
N ASP A 82 -12.36 -6.98 -2.66
CA ASP A 82 -13.02 -6.63 -3.91
C ASP A 82 -12.34 -7.25 -5.14
N LYS A 83 -12.93 -6.96 -6.29
CA LYS A 83 -12.59 -7.50 -7.61
C LYS A 83 -12.06 -6.38 -8.48
N GLY A 84 -11.27 -6.78 -9.48
CA GLY A 84 -10.74 -5.90 -10.51
C GLY A 84 -9.23 -5.81 -10.41
N THR A 85 -8.68 -4.62 -10.62
CA THR A 85 -7.24 -4.35 -10.67
C THR A 85 -6.83 -3.47 -9.51
N HIS A 86 -5.70 -3.78 -8.87
CA HIS A 86 -5.18 -3.04 -7.72
C HIS A 86 -3.70 -2.75 -7.89
N TYR A 87 -3.29 -1.48 -7.79
CA TYR A 87 -1.91 -1.02 -8.03
C TYR A 87 -1.37 -0.12 -6.91
N PHE A 88 -0.05 0.06 -6.94
CA PHE A 88 0.71 0.97 -6.08
C PHE A 88 0.42 0.83 -4.57
N PRO A 89 0.48 -0.38 -3.98
CA PRO A 89 0.22 -0.53 -2.56
C PRO A 89 1.34 0.10 -1.71
N TRP A 90 0.93 0.82 -0.68
CA TRP A 90 1.79 1.42 0.33
C TRP A 90 1.33 1.02 1.73
N ILE A 91 2.29 0.85 2.66
CA ILE A 91 2.01 0.50 4.05
C ILE A 91 2.72 1.40 5.05
N ALA A 92 2.10 1.54 6.23
CA ALA A 92 2.74 2.06 7.43
C ALA A 92 2.40 1.14 8.62
N ALA A 93 3.35 0.96 9.53
CA ALA A 93 3.19 0.11 10.70
C ALA A 93 3.37 0.93 11.99
N GLY A 94 2.53 0.63 12.99
CA GLY A 94 2.54 1.28 14.29
C GLY A 94 3.01 0.34 15.37
N SER A 95 2.12 0.02 16.32
CA SER A 95 2.40 -1.01 17.32
C SER A 95 2.38 -2.41 16.73
N THR A 96 3.02 -3.37 17.43
CA THR A 96 3.11 -4.77 17.02
C THR A 96 1.84 -5.31 16.34
N GLY A 97 1.98 -5.73 15.08
CA GLY A 97 0.90 -6.31 14.29
C GLY A 97 -0.16 -5.34 13.77
N ARG A 98 -0.02 -4.03 14.00
CA ARG A 98 -0.93 -2.99 13.48
C ARG A 98 -0.31 -2.34 12.25
N VAL A 99 -0.93 -2.61 11.10
CA VAL A 99 -0.46 -2.15 9.79
C VAL A 99 -1.63 -1.54 9.03
N ASP A 100 -1.39 -0.35 8.50
CA ASP A 100 -2.32 0.39 7.66
C ASP A 100 -1.83 0.35 6.21
N PHE A 101 -2.78 0.30 5.29
CA PHE A 101 -2.57 0.08 3.86
C PHE A 101 -3.27 1.16 3.06
N ILE A 102 -2.69 1.54 1.92
CA ILE A 102 -3.34 2.33 0.88
C ILE A 102 -2.98 1.76 -0.49
N TRP A 103 -3.91 1.78 -1.46
CA TRP A 103 -3.65 1.41 -2.86
C TRP A 103 -4.65 2.09 -3.80
N LEU A 104 -4.40 1.96 -5.10
CA LEU A 104 -5.36 2.34 -6.14
C LEU A 104 -6.10 1.10 -6.65
N ASP A 105 -7.41 1.21 -6.85
CA ASP A 105 -8.23 0.12 -7.36
C ASP A 105 -9.15 0.55 -8.49
N SER A 106 -9.44 -0.38 -9.39
CA SER A 106 -10.44 -0.26 -10.45
C SER A 106 -11.30 -1.52 -10.47
N PRO A 107 -12.62 -1.41 -10.68
CA PRO A 107 -13.47 -2.59 -10.83
C PRO A 107 -13.20 -3.36 -12.14
N ASP A 108 -12.49 -2.74 -13.10
CA ASP A 108 -12.10 -3.37 -14.35
C ASP A 108 -10.86 -4.25 -14.15
N TYR A 109 -10.86 -5.46 -14.72
CA TYR A 109 -9.68 -6.34 -14.75
C TYR A 109 -8.65 -5.95 -15.83
N THR A 110 -9.07 -5.11 -16.78
CA THR A 110 -8.22 -4.60 -17.86
C THR A 110 -8.55 -3.12 -18.09
N PRO A 111 -8.22 -2.23 -17.13
CA PRO A 111 -8.43 -0.79 -17.30
C PRO A 111 -7.76 -0.31 -18.59
N SER A 112 -8.53 0.36 -19.44
CA SER A 112 -8.07 0.87 -20.73
C SER A 112 -7.91 2.38 -20.65
N ASP A 113 -7.17 3.00 -21.57
CA ASP A 113 -7.06 4.47 -21.70
C ASP A 113 -8.36 5.15 -22.20
N ALA A 114 -9.52 4.61 -21.83
CA ALA A 114 -10.82 5.22 -21.98
C ALA A 114 -11.29 5.89 -20.67
N GLU A 115 -12.04 6.98 -20.79
CA GLU A 115 -12.61 7.72 -19.63
C GLU A 115 -13.55 6.85 -18.75
N GLN A 116 -13.93 5.66 -19.21
CA GLN A 116 -14.87 4.76 -18.53
C GLN A 116 -14.21 3.69 -17.64
N SER A 117 -12.89 3.68 -17.50
CA SER A 117 -12.19 2.81 -16.54
C SER A 117 -11.86 3.61 -15.27
N PRO A 118 -12.76 3.68 -14.27
CA PRO A 118 -12.56 4.50 -13.09
C PRO A 118 -11.57 3.86 -12.13
N TRP A 119 -10.84 4.71 -11.43
CA TRP A 119 -10.00 4.34 -10.31
C TRP A 119 -10.40 5.07 -9.05
N TYR A 120 -10.17 4.40 -7.92
CA TYR A 120 -10.41 4.87 -6.57
C TYR A 120 -9.15 4.71 -5.75
N THR A 121 -9.14 5.36 -4.59
CA THR A 121 -8.13 5.11 -3.56
C THR A 121 -8.78 4.36 -2.43
N THR A 122 -8.19 3.24 -2.04
CA THR A 122 -8.70 2.37 -0.98
C THR A 122 -7.71 2.30 0.18
N PHE A 123 -8.26 2.17 1.38
CA PHE A 123 -7.54 1.95 2.62
C PHE A 123 -7.89 0.58 3.20
N ALA A 124 -6.93 -0.08 3.85
CA ALA A 124 -7.25 -1.16 4.79
C ALA A 124 -6.39 -1.10 6.05
N GLN A 125 -6.80 -1.86 7.07
CA GLN A 125 -6.03 -2.06 8.30
C GLN A 125 -6.06 -3.51 8.74
N THR A 126 -4.94 -3.99 9.27
CA THR A 126 -4.89 -5.16 10.17
C THR A 126 -4.40 -4.76 11.54
N THR A 127 -4.87 -5.43 12.59
CA THR A 127 -4.37 -5.28 13.96
C THR A 127 -3.73 -6.56 14.51
N ASN A 128 -3.61 -7.57 13.65
CA ASN A 128 -3.02 -8.86 13.94
C ASN A 128 -2.11 -9.34 12.80
N GLY A 129 -1.30 -8.43 12.25
CA GLY A 129 -0.42 -8.65 11.10
C GLY A 129 0.63 -9.75 11.27
N THR A 130 0.97 -10.12 12.51
CA THR A 130 1.89 -11.24 12.81
C THR A 130 1.18 -12.59 12.99
N ALA A 131 -0.14 -12.65 12.80
CA ALA A 131 -0.88 -13.90 12.86
C ALA A 131 -0.63 -14.73 11.58
N ALA A 132 -0.77 -16.06 11.68
CA ALA A 132 -0.72 -16.93 10.50
C ALA A 132 -1.83 -16.61 9.47
N MET A 133 -2.97 -16.10 9.94
CA MET A 133 -4.08 -15.60 9.12
C MET A 133 -4.54 -14.23 9.63
N PRO A 134 -3.86 -13.15 9.24
CA PRO A 134 -4.27 -11.79 9.57
C PRO A 134 -5.67 -11.48 9.02
N LYS A 135 -6.38 -10.55 9.67
CA LYS A 135 -7.66 -10.05 9.18
C LYS A 135 -7.51 -8.60 8.75
N PHE A 136 -8.18 -8.25 7.65
CA PHE A 136 -8.13 -6.92 7.05
C PHE A 136 -9.51 -6.28 7.08
N ASN A 137 -9.56 -5.01 7.47
CA ASN A 137 -10.75 -4.18 7.39
C ASN A 137 -10.53 -3.11 6.30
N GLN A 138 -11.25 -3.23 5.18
CA GLN A 138 -11.11 -2.40 4.00
C GLN A 138 -12.20 -1.33 3.94
N THR A 139 -11.83 -0.10 3.55
CA THR A 139 -12.70 1.07 3.41
C THR A 139 -12.24 1.96 2.27
N SER A 140 -13.16 2.66 1.61
CA SER A 140 -12.79 3.68 0.62
C SER A 140 -12.01 4.83 1.28
N ALA A 141 -10.91 5.24 0.66
CA ALA A 141 -10.15 6.44 1.06
C ALA A 141 -10.56 7.67 0.24
N SER A 142 -10.89 7.49 -1.04
CA SER A 142 -11.48 8.55 -1.86
C SER A 142 -13.02 8.54 -1.77
N SER A 143 -13.64 9.72 -1.89
CA SER A 143 -15.11 9.87 -1.96
C SER A 143 -15.64 9.94 -3.40
N SER A 144 -14.73 10.05 -4.38
CA SER A 144 -15.01 10.10 -5.80
C SER A 144 -13.95 9.32 -6.59
N VAL A 145 -14.21 9.18 -7.89
CA VAL A 145 -13.22 8.72 -8.86
C VAL A 145 -12.04 9.68 -8.83
N MET A 146 -10.83 9.13 -8.69
CA MET A 146 -9.57 9.89 -8.60
C MET A 146 -8.77 9.84 -9.90
N HIS A 147 -9.07 8.88 -10.79
CA HIS A 147 -8.47 8.76 -12.11
C HIS A 147 -9.42 8.01 -13.03
N VAL A 148 -9.28 8.25 -14.33
CA VAL A 148 -9.95 7.46 -15.37
C VAL A 148 -8.93 7.11 -16.45
N GLY A 149 -9.08 5.93 -17.04
CA GLY A 149 -8.17 5.46 -18.07
C GLY A 149 -7.24 4.35 -17.58
N GLY A 150 -6.23 4.03 -18.38
CA GLY A 150 -5.20 3.09 -18.00
C GLY A 150 -4.23 3.74 -17.03
N ILE A 151 -3.43 2.89 -16.40
CA ILE A 151 -2.23 3.29 -15.66
C ILE A 151 -1.12 2.44 -16.23
N CYS A 152 -0.12 3.06 -16.83
CA CYS A 152 1.00 2.35 -17.41
C CYS A 152 2.10 2.12 -16.37
N THR A 153 2.42 0.85 -16.12
CA THR A 153 3.44 0.39 -15.17
C THR A 153 4.71 -0.11 -15.86
N ASN A 154 4.75 -0.13 -17.21
CA ASN A 154 5.86 -0.62 -18.03
C ASN A 154 7.13 0.27 -18.01
N GLY A 155 7.31 1.11 -16.98
CA GLY A 155 8.47 1.96 -16.80
C GLY A 155 8.74 2.89 -18.00
N ILE A 156 9.96 2.83 -18.53
CA ILE A 156 10.40 3.66 -19.67
C ILE A 156 9.61 3.38 -20.96
N PHE A 157 8.99 2.20 -21.09
CA PHE A 157 8.23 1.84 -22.28
C PHE A 157 6.85 2.50 -22.34
N CYS A 158 6.38 3.11 -21.26
CA CYS A 158 5.11 3.85 -21.27
C CYS A 158 5.14 5.03 -22.26
N SER A 159 6.25 5.73 -22.38
CA SER A 159 6.38 6.83 -23.36
C SER A 159 6.44 6.34 -24.80
N ILE A 160 6.83 5.09 -25.04
CA ILE A 160 6.95 4.50 -26.39
C ILE A 160 5.59 3.95 -26.86
N ASN A 161 4.81 3.38 -25.94
CA ASN A 161 3.51 2.78 -26.23
C ASN A 161 2.34 3.74 -26.01
N ASN A 162 2.61 5.04 -25.82
CA ASN A 162 1.61 6.06 -25.49
C ASN A 162 0.76 5.68 -24.26
N GLY A 163 1.37 5.02 -23.27
CA GLY A 163 0.72 4.60 -22.04
C GLY A 163 0.56 5.77 -21.05
N ASN A 164 -0.56 5.80 -20.35
CA ASN A 164 -0.89 6.86 -19.41
C ASN A 164 0.02 6.84 -18.17
N ARG A 165 0.69 7.97 -17.90
CA ARG A 165 1.58 8.19 -16.74
C ARG A 165 1.18 9.42 -15.92
N ASP A 166 -0.08 9.84 -16.03
CA ASP A 166 -0.56 11.08 -15.43
C ASP A 166 -0.47 11.06 -13.89
N LEU A 167 -0.59 9.89 -13.27
CA LEU A 167 -0.52 9.76 -11.81
C LEU A 167 0.91 9.76 -11.24
N ALA A 168 1.93 9.70 -12.11
CA ALA A 168 3.35 9.69 -11.74
C ALA A 168 3.70 8.72 -10.59
N ASP A 169 2.97 7.60 -10.49
CA ASP A 169 3.09 6.56 -9.46
C ASP A 169 3.13 7.12 -8.02
N SER A 170 2.43 8.23 -7.78
CA SER A 170 2.57 9.03 -6.56
C SER A 170 1.42 8.81 -5.59
N ILE A 171 1.66 7.93 -4.61
CA ILE A 171 0.78 7.60 -3.49
C ILE A 171 1.62 7.29 -2.25
N SER A 172 1.13 7.62 -1.05
CA SER A 172 1.83 7.36 0.21
C SER A 172 0.90 7.32 1.41
N ILE A 173 1.39 6.69 2.48
CA ILE A 173 0.74 6.61 3.79
C ILE A 173 1.79 6.85 4.88
N ALA A 174 1.39 7.55 5.94
CA ALA A 174 2.16 7.68 7.17
C ALA A 174 1.22 7.60 8.36
N ILE A 175 1.72 7.17 9.52
CA ILE A 175 0.95 7.18 10.77
C ILE A 175 1.30 8.45 11.54
N ASP A 176 0.30 9.26 11.86
CA ASP A 176 0.46 10.47 12.65
C ASP A 176 0.74 10.14 14.13
N ARG A 177 1.03 11.16 14.95
CA ARG A 177 1.33 10.97 16.39
C ARG A 177 0.15 10.42 17.19
N GLY A 178 -1.07 10.57 16.69
CA GLY A 178 -2.28 10.02 17.30
C GLY A 178 -2.59 8.60 16.87
N GLY A 179 -1.82 8.03 15.94
CA GLY A 179 -2.02 6.67 15.43
C GLY A 179 -3.02 6.59 14.29
N SER A 180 -3.39 7.71 13.67
CA SER A 180 -4.21 7.72 12.45
C SER A 180 -3.36 7.75 11.19
N ALA A 181 -3.86 7.13 10.13
CA ALA A 181 -3.22 7.18 8.84
C ALA A 181 -3.45 8.53 8.14
N ALA A 182 -2.36 9.23 7.84
CA ALA A 182 -2.30 10.33 6.88
C ALA A 182 -2.01 9.76 5.49
N LEU A 183 -2.86 10.08 4.53
CA LEU A 183 -2.86 9.55 3.17
C LEU A 183 -2.56 10.69 2.19
N ALA A 184 -1.79 10.42 1.14
CA ALA A 184 -1.61 11.35 0.03
C ALA A 184 -1.56 10.58 -1.30
N TRP A 185 -2.23 11.08 -2.33
CA TRP A 185 -2.22 10.50 -3.67
C TRP A 185 -2.38 11.57 -4.75
N THR A 186 -1.92 11.27 -5.96
CA THR A 186 -2.20 12.10 -7.14
C THR A 186 -3.61 11.83 -7.64
N ASP A 187 -4.35 12.90 -7.92
CA ASP A 187 -5.75 12.88 -8.31
C ASP A 187 -5.93 13.69 -9.60
N GLN A 188 -6.50 13.05 -10.63
CA GLN A 188 -6.88 13.64 -11.91
C GLN A 188 -8.42 13.78 -12.04
N GLY A 189 -9.18 13.19 -11.11
CA GLY A 189 -10.62 13.12 -11.17
C GLY A 189 -11.10 12.27 -12.35
N ARG A 190 -12.04 12.83 -13.12
CA ARG A 190 -12.77 12.11 -14.19
C ARG A 190 -12.41 12.53 -15.60
N VAL A 191 -11.45 13.44 -15.77
CA VAL A 191 -11.05 13.91 -17.10
C VAL A 191 -9.79 13.18 -17.49
N LEU A 192 -9.87 12.30 -18.49
CA LEU A 192 -8.70 11.63 -19.05
C LEU A 192 -7.68 12.68 -19.54
N HIS A 193 -6.42 12.57 -19.12
CA HIS A 193 -5.37 13.56 -19.38
C HIS A 193 -5.69 14.97 -18.85
N GLY A 194 -6.56 15.03 -17.84
CA GLY A 194 -6.91 16.24 -17.12
C GLY A 194 -5.79 16.72 -16.18
N PRO A 195 -5.97 17.89 -15.56
CA PRO A 195 -5.03 18.42 -14.59
C PRO A 195 -4.91 17.50 -13.36
N THR A 196 -3.68 17.32 -12.88
CA THR A 196 -3.37 16.51 -11.70
C THR A 196 -3.14 17.40 -10.49
N HIS A 197 -3.56 16.95 -9.31
CA HIS A 197 -3.28 17.58 -8.02
C HIS A 197 -2.98 16.52 -6.96
N ILE A 198 -2.36 16.92 -5.84
CA ILE A 198 -2.18 16.01 -4.71
C ILE A 198 -3.38 16.17 -3.77
N THR A 199 -4.10 15.07 -3.56
CA THR A 199 -5.17 14.96 -2.58
C THR A 199 -4.62 14.34 -1.29
N TYR A 200 -5.10 14.83 -0.15
CA TYR A 200 -4.71 14.34 1.17
C TYR A 200 -5.95 13.84 1.92
N GLY A 201 -5.78 12.77 2.70
CA GLY A 201 -6.80 12.22 3.57
C GLY A 201 -6.24 11.93 4.96
N CYS A 202 -7.13 11.84 5.95
CA CYS A 202 -6.78 11.31 7.25
C CYS A 202 -7.84 10.31 7.68
N ASN A 203 -7.45 9.05 7.87
CA ASN A 203 -8.38 8.00 8.25
C ASN A 203 -8.47 7.88 9.77
N THR A 204 -9.65 8.22 10.31
CA THR A 204 -10.02 8.07 11.73
C THR A 204 -11.07 7.00 11.97
N SER A 205 -11.57 6.35 10.92
CA SER A 205 -12.68 5.40 10.99
C SER A 205 -12.26 4.00 11.48
N GLN A 206 -10.95 3.73 11.46
CA GLN A 206 -10.36 2.46 11.86
C GLN A 206 -9.72 2.57 13.25
N GLN A 207 -9.22 1.46 13.80
CA GLN A 207 -8.54 1.52 15.09
C GLN A 207 -7.26 2.34 14.95
N SER A 208 -6.77 2.89 16.06
CA SER A 208 -5.43 3.47 16.07
C SER A 208 -4.39 2.40 15.71
N ALA A 209 -3.41 2.78 14.90
CA ALA A 209 -2.22 2.00 14.61
C ALA A 209 -1.30 1.87 15.85
N TYR A 210 -1.40 2.77 16.83
CA TYR A 210 -0.78 2.59 18.15
C TYR A 210 -1.76 1.97 19.15
N ALA A 211 -1.35 0.90 19.81
CA ALA A 211 -2.19 0.17 20.75
C ALA A 211 -2.60 1.00 21.99
N ALA A 212 -1.82 2.03 22.34
CA ALA A 212 -2.04 2.92 23.47
C ALA A 212 -2.23 4.40 23.08
N ALA A 213 -2.84 4.67 21.91
CA ALA A 213 -3.04 6.05 21.46
C ALA A 213 -4.00 6.85 22.35
N ASN A 214 -3.66 8.11 22.56
CA ASN A 214 -4.56 9.09 23.19
C ASN A 214 -5.55 9.61 22.16
N ALA A 215 -6.86 9.39 22.42
CA ALA A 215 -7.93 9.89 21.58
C ALA A 215 -7.84 11.42 21.37
N GLY A 216 -8.09 11.88 20.13
CA GLY A 216 -8.20 13.31 19.79
C GLY A 216 -6.90 14.02 19.36
N SER A 217 -5.78 13.29 19.30
CA SER A 217 -4.48 13.80 18.80
C SER A 217 -4.26 13.57 17.30
N SER A 218 -5.07 12.72 16.68
CA SER A 218 -5.04 12.41 15.25
C SER A 218 -5.58 13.53 14.36
N CYS A 219 -5.11 13.57 13.12
CA CYS A 219 -5.60 14.45 12.05
C CYS A 219 -5.61 15.93 12.42
N LYS A 220 -4.67 16.35 13.26
CA LYS A 220 -4.42 17.76 13.56
C LYS A 220 -3.40 18.29 12.56
N GLY A 221 -3.66 19.47 12.01
CA GLY A 221 -2.72 20.20 11.16
C GLY A 221 -1.37 20.46 11.85
N PRO A 222 -0.38 21.06 11.18
CA PRO A 222 0.97 21.18 11.72
C PRO A 222 0.94 21.75 13.14
N ALA A 223 1.69 21.11 14.03
CA ALA A 223 1.80 21.52 15.43
C ALA A 223 2.06 23.03 15.47
N GLN A 224 1.23 23.78 16.21
CA GLN A 224 1.51 25.18 16.43
C GLN A 224 2.88 25.27 17.13
N LYS A 225 3.77 26.07 16.53
CA LYS A 225 5.12 26.32 17.04
C LYS A 225 5.08 26.97 18.42
#